data_AF-A0A444Y0V9-F1
#
_entry.id   AF-A0A444Y0V9-F1
#
_cell.length_a   1.000
_cell.length_b   1.000
_cell.length_c   1.000
_cell.angle_alpha   90.00
_cell.angle_beta   90.00
_cell.angle_gamma   90.00
#
_symmetry.space_group_name_H-M   'P 1'
#
loop_
_entity.id
_entity.type
_entity.pdbx_description
1 polymer ?
#
loop_
_entity_poly.entity_id
_entity_poly.type
_entity_poly.pdbx_seq_one_letter_code
_entity_poly.pdbx_strand_id
1 'polypeptide(L)'
;MDVDSELLSSQDNVENCMMTGVEENVNCTCDCGGSSSRCVVVMADDIINQTFETSEAAYNLYVRYARCVGFGVCKGDTTRGKDGTQCRRRFFCNKEGKRAKKYISNLNRKKEHKALTRTGCEAMLAVYFDTDVSENQPIKKLI
;
A
#
# COMPACT_ATOMS: atom_id res chain seq x y z
N MET A 1 -13.21 61.59 -11.51
CA MET A 1 -13.39 61.66 -10.05
C MET A 1 -12.60 60.51 -9.49
N ASP A 2 -11.41 60.83 -9.01
CA ASP A 2 -10.52 59.93 -8.31
C ASP A 2 -11.14 59.53 -6.97
N VAL A 3 -11.07 58.24 -6.63
CA VAL A 3 -10.97 57.76 -5.24
C VAL A 3 -10.11 56.49 -5.28
N ASP A 4 -8.83 56.66 -4.99
CA ASP A 4 -7.98 55.61 -4.40
C ASP A 4 -8.49 55.30 -2.98
N SER A 5 -8.36 54.03 -2.54
CA SER A 5 -7.89 53.67 -1.19
C SER A 5 -7.82 52.15 -0.97
N GLU A 6 -6.57 51.66 -0.98
CA GLU A 6 -5.94 50.63 -0.13
C GLU A 6 -6.45 49.18 -0.02
N LEU A 7 -5.65 48.29 -0.63
CA LEU A 7 -4.93 47.12 -0.10
C LEU A 7 -5.32 46.56 1.29
N LEU A 8 -5.60 45.25 1.37
CA LEU A 8 -4.90 44.36 2.30
C LEU A 8 -4.73 42.95 1.70
N SER A 9 -3.48 42.52 1.74
CA SER A 9 -2.94 41.21 1.39
C SER A 9 -3.50 40.08 2.26
N SER A 10 -3.73 38.90 1.67
CA SER A 10 -3.32 37.63 2.28
C SER A 10 -3.16 36.56 1.18
N GLN A 11 -1.95 36.05 1.03
CA GLN A 11 -1.67 34.70 0.51
C GLN A 11 -2.36 33.71 1.49
N ASP A 12 -2.98 32.59 1.08
CA ASP A 12 -2.38 31.43 0.45
C ASP A 12 -3.46 30.64 -0.32
N ASN A 13 -3.34 30.56 -1.66
CA ASN A 13 -4.06 29.55 -2.43
C ASN A 13 -3.09 28.40 -2.70
N VAL A 14 -3.05 27.43 -1.77
CA VAL A 14 -2.50 26.11 -2.06
C VAL A 14 -3.48 25.44 -3.02
N GLU A 15 -3.24 25.65 -4.30
CA GLU A 15 -3.83 24.85 -5.35
C GLU A 15 -3.19 23.45 -5.27
N ASN A 16 -3.95 22.47 -4.77
CA ASN A 16 -3.89 21.13 -5.34
C ASN A 16 -5.16 20.32 -5.05
N CYS A 17 -6.03 20.31 -6.06
CA CYS A 17 -6.82 19.20 -6.57
C CYS A 17 -7.41 18.18 -5.58
N MET A 18 -8.69 18.40 -5.28
CA MET A 18 -9.80 17.43 -5.29
C MET A 18 -9.45 15.94 -5.22
N MET A 19 -9.96 15.27 -4.18
CA MET A 19 -10.57 13.95 -4.35
C MET A 19 -11.93 13.95 -3.68
N THR A 20 -12.92 13.54 -4.48
CA THR A 20 -14.35 13.49 -4.22
C THR A 20 -14.68 12.56 -3.06
N GLY A 21 -15.68 12.96 -2.28
CA GLY A 21 -16.09 12.32 -1.04
C GLY A 21 -16.25 10.79 -1.11
N VAL A 22 -15.56 10.13 -0.19
CA VAL A 22 -16.03 8.97 0.54
C VAL A 22 -15.63 9.25 1.98
N GLU A 23 -16.54 9.09 2.93
CA GLU A 23 -16.28 9.30 4.35
C GLU A 23 -15.01 8.54 4.76
N GLU A 24 -13.94 9.28 5.07
CA GLU A 24 -12.65 8.71 5.43
C GLU A 24 -12.75 8.12 6.84
N ASN A 25 -13.15 6.86 6.94
CA ASN A 25 -12.83 6.04 8.08
C ASN A 25 -11.34 5.71 8.06
N VAL A 26 -10.51 6.71 8.36
CA VAL A 26 -9.05 6.58 8.48
C VAL A 26 -8.75 5.47 9.49
N ASN A 27 -8.47 4.28 8.98
CA ASN A 27 -8.29 3.11 9.81
C ASN A 27 -6.90 3.21 10.45
N CYS A 28 -6.83 3.39 11.76
CA CYS A 28 -5.57 3.54 12.49
C CYS A 28 -4.66 2.32 12.28
N THR A 29 -3.36 2.54 12.10
CA THR A 29 -2.35 1.48 11.91
C THR A 29 -2.06 0.66 13.18
N CYS A 30 -2.74 0.98 14.27
CA CYS A 30 -2.59 0.49 15.63
C CYS A 30 -3.79 -0.34 16.07
N ASP A 31 -3.64 -1.17 17.11
CA ASP A 31 -4.78 -1.92 17.67
C ASP A 31 -5.65 -1.08 18.64
N CYS A 32 -5.60 0.25 18.54
CA CYS A 32 -6.30 1.14 19.48
C CYS A 32 -7.78 1.40 19.14
N GLY A 33 -8.31 0.79 18.08
CA GLY A 33 -9.71 0.97 17.67
C GLY A 33 -10.06 2.39 17.21
N GLY A 34 -9.06 3.22 16.87
CA GLY A 34 -9.27 4.60 16.40
C GLY A 34 -9.27 5.68 17.48
N SER A 35 -9.07 5.34 18.76
CA SER A 35 -9.20 6.30 19.88
C SER A 35 -7.91 7.06 20.24
N SER A 36 -6.76 6.72 19.66
CA SER A 36 -5.48 7.35 20.00
C SER A 36 -5.20 8.55 19.10
N SER A 37 -4.87 9.71 19.68
CA SER A 37 -4.44 10.91 18.94
C SER A 37 -3.07 10.78 18.27
N ARG A 38 -2.39 9.64 18.42
CA ARG A 38 -1.02 9.38 17.93
C ARG A 38 -0.97 8.38 16.76
N CYS A 39 -2.10 8.12 16.13
CA CYS A 39 -2.16 7.20 14.98
C CYS A 39 -1.49 7.85 13.77
N VAL A 40 -0.38 7.27 13.31
CA VAL A 40 0.28 7.73 12.09
C VAL A 40 -0.30 6.94 10.91
N VAL A 41 -0.87 7.66 9.95
CA VAL A 41 -1.25 7.12 8.65
C VAL A 41 0.02 6.86 7.86
N VAL A 42 0.18 5.66 7.32
CA VAL A 42 1.31 5.33 6.43
C VAL A 42 0.82 5.50 5.00
N MET A 43 1.45 6.39 4.25
CA MET A 43 1.18 6.62 2.84
C MET A 43 2.07 5.74 1.94
N ALA A 44 1.73 5.64 0.66
CA ALA A 44 2.52 4.89 -0.31
C ALA A 44 3.96 5.44 -0.42
N ASP A 45 4.13 6.76 -0.42
CA ASP A 45 5.43 7.43 -0.53
C ASP A 45 6.35 7.12 0.66
N ASP A 46 5.78 6.96 1.86
CA ASP A 46 6.52 6.57 3.06
C ASP A 46 7.14 5.17 2.91
N ILE A 47 6.50 4.29 2.14
CA ILE A 47 6.95 2.90 1.95
C ILE A 47 8.04 2.82 0.88
N ILE A 48 7.84 3.55 -0.22
CA ILE A 48 8.75 3.57 -1.37
C ILE A 48 10.12 4.15 -0.96
N ASN A 49 10.12 5.21 -0.15
CA ASN A 49 11.35 5.91 0.25
C ASN A 49 12.07 5.30 1.47
N GLN A 50 11.44 4.35 2.16
CA GLN A 50 12.05 3.71 3.33
C GLN A 50 13.23 2.82 2.90
N THR A 51 14.04 2.33 3.84
CA THR A 51 14.93 1.17 3.65
C THR A 51 14.63 0.10 4.71
N PHE A 52 14.91 -1.16 4.41
CA PHE A 52 14.61 -2.26 5.33
C PHE A 52 15.83 -3.14 5.52
N GLU A 53 16.19 -3.39 6.78
CA GLU A 53 17.24 -4.35 7.14
C GLU A 53 16.77 -5.79 6.98
N THR A 54 15.47 -6.05 7.18
CA THR A 54 14.89 -7.40 7.12
C THR A 54 13.59 -7.43 6.33
N SER A 55 13.30 -8.59 5.74
CA SER A 55 12.04 -8.82 5.04
C SER A 55 10.82 -8.77 5.96
N GLU A 56 10.98 -9.08 7.25
CA GLU A 56 9.88 -8.99 8.21
C GLU A 56 9.56 -7.53 8.59
N ALA A 57 10.57 -6.65 8.69
CA ALA A 57 10.34 -5.22 8.88
C ALA A 57 9.56 -4.62 7.70
N ALA A 58 9.92 -5.00 6.47
CA ALA A 58 9.18 -4.62 5.27
C ALA A 58 7.72 -5.10 5.29
N TYR A 59 7.52 -6.37 5.67
CA TYR A 59 6.19 -6.96 5.79
C TYR A 59 5.31 -6.19 6.78
N ASN A 60 5.84 -5.89 7.96
CA ASN A 60 5.10 -5.18 9.01
C ASN A 60 4.70 -3.76 8.59
N LEU A 61 5.58 -3.03 7.89
CA LEU A 61 5.21 -1.72 7.34
C LEU A 61 4.10 -1.84 6.29
N TYR A 62 4.22 -2.81 5.37
CA TYR A 62 3.21 -3.01 4.34
C TYR A 62 1.86 -3.47 4.91
N VAL A 63 1.86 -4.26 5.98
CA VAL A 63 0.63 -4.63 6.70
C VAL A 63 -0.05 -3.41 7.31
N ARG A 64 0.71 -2.45 7.87
CA ARG A 64 0.14 -1.20 8.40
C ARG A 64 -0.49 -0.36 7.29
N TYR A 65 0.22 -0.20 6.17
CA TYR A 65 -0.33 0.45 4.98
C TYR A 65 -1.60 -0.24 4.47
N ALA A 66 -1.56 -1.55 4.31
CA ALA A 66 -2.68 -2.34 3.85
C ALA A 66 -3.90 -2.22 4.76
N ARG A 67 -3.69 -2.11 6.09
CA ARG A 67 -4.76 -1.84 7.06
C ARG A 67 -5.42 -0.48 6.85
N CYS A 68 -4.65 0.57 6.56
CA CYS A 68 -5.20 1.90 6.23
C CYS A 68 -5.97 1.89 4.92
N VAL A 69 -5.43 1.23 3.89
CA VAL A 69 -6.06 1.16 2.56
C VAL A 69 -7.24 0.17 2.51
N GLY A 70 -7.34 -0.76 3.47
CA GLY A 70 -8.46 -1.70 3.56
C GLY A 70 -8.26 -3.01 2.79
N PHE A 71 -7.03 -3.55 2.79
CA PHE A 71 -6.74 -4.89 2.27
C PHE A 71 -5.81 -5.69 3.21
N GLY A 72 -5.74 -7.00 2.99
CA GLY A 72 -4.83 -7.89 3.72
C GLY A 72 -3.58 -8.19 2.91
N VAL A 73 -2.47 -8.52 3.56
CA VAL A 73 -1.21 -8.84 2.88
C VAL A 73 -0.96 -10.34 2.81
N CYS A 74 -0.55 -10.83 1.65
CA CYS A 74 -0.08 -12.19 1.43
C CYS A 74 1.44 -12.18 1.19
N LYS A 75 2.18 -13.05 1.89
CA LYS A 75 3.61 -13.28 1.65
C LYS A 75 3.79 -13.99 0.30
N GLY A 76 4.52 -13.36 -0.61
CA GLY A 76 4.79 -13.84 -1.96
C GLY A 76 6.00 -14.76 -2.04
N ASP A 77 6.60 -14.83 -3.23
CA ASP A 77 7.84 -15.53 -3.50
C ASP A 77 9.06 -14.82 -2.91
N THR A 78 10.08 -15.63 -2.62
CA THR A 78 11.43 -15.18 -2.30
C THR A 78 12.36 -15.62 -3.41
N THR A 79 13.19 -14.70 -3.89
CA THR A 79 14.33 -15.03 -4.73
C THR A 79 15.59 -15.03 -3.89
N ARG A 80 16.40 -16.07 -4.04
CA ARG A 80 17.70 -16.21 -3.39
C ARG A 80 18.80 -16.20 -4.44
N GLY A 81 19.93 -15.59 -4.10
CA GLY A 81 21.14 -15.59 -4.91
C GLY A 81 21.83 -16.96 -4.89
N LYS A 82 22.97 -17.05 -5.60
CA LYS A 82 23.76 -18.30 -5.68
C LYS A 82 24.24 -18.77 -4.30
N ASP A 83 24.54 -17.82 -3.41
CA ASP A 83 25.03 -18.09 -2.05
C ASP A 83 23.89 -18.42 -1.07
N GLY A 84 22.65 -18.51 -1.55
CA GLY A 84 21.47 -18.80 -0.72
C GLY A 84 20.91 -17.58 0.02
N THR A 85 21.59 -16.44 -0.01
CA THR A 85 21.11 -15.17 0.57
C THR A 85 19.87 -14.69 -0.15
N GLN A 86 18.90 -14.17 0.61
CA GLN A 86 17.67 -13.62 0.06
C GLN A 86 17.96 -12.32 -0.67
N CYS A 87 17.75 -12.27 -1.98
CA CYS A 87 17.95 -11.07 -2.80
C CYS A 87 16.65 -10.30 -3.06
N ARG A 88 15.50 -11.00 -3.05
CA ARG A 88 14.19 -10.36 -3.28
C ARG A 88 13.10 -10.99 -2.44
N ARG A 89 12.18 -10.17 -1.94
CA ARG A 89 10.90 -10.60 -1.35
C ARG A 89 9.75 -9.84 -2.00
N ARG A 90 8.67 -10.54 -2.36
CA ARG A 90 7.41 -9.91 -2.76
C ARG A 90 6.32 -10.11 -1.71
N PHE A 91 5.46 -9.11 -1.58
CA PHE A 91 4.24 -9.11 -0.78
C PHE A 91 3.09 -8.59 -1.63
N PHE A 92 1.93 -9.24 -1.53
CA PHE A 92 0.80 -8.97 -2.41
C PHE A 92 -0.45 -8.62 -1.63
N CYS A 93 -1.38 -7.93 -2.28
CA CYS A 93 -2.74 -7.78 -1.77
C CYS A 93 -3.47 -9.14 -1.74
N ASN A 94 -4.26 -9.39 -0.69
CA ASN A 94 -5.11 -10.59 -0.59
C ASN A 94 -6.20 -10.66 -1.68
N LYS A 95 -6.50 -9.53 -2.33
CA LYS A 95 -7.41 -9.44 -3.48
C LYS A 95 -6.70 -9.71 -4.82
N GLU A 96 -5.42 -10.08 -4.81
CA GLU A 96 -4.63 -10.33 -6.02
C GLU A 96 -5.16 -11.50 -6.87
N GLY A 97 -5.08 -11.30 -8.19
CA GLY A 97 -5.44 -12.29 -9.20
C GLY A 97 -6.95 -12.47 -9.36
N LYS A 98 -7.34 -13.32 -10.31
CA LYS A 98 -8.75 -13.53 -10.66
C LYS A 98 -9.13 -15.00 -10.46
N ARG A 99 -10.35 -15.25 -10.00
CA ARG A 99 -10.89 -16.61 -9.95
C ARG A 99 -10.99 -17.15 -11.39
N ALA A 100 -10.48 -18.36 -11.63
CA ALA A 100 -10.52 -18.94 -12.97
C ALA A 100 -11.96 -19.12 -13.46
N LYS A 101 -12.22 -18.88 -14.74
CA LYS A 101 -13.56 -18.92 -15.37
C LYS A 101 -14.31 -20.23 -15.08
N LYS A 102 -13.60 -21.37 -15.09
CA LYS A 102 -14.16 -22.69 -14.76
C LYS A 102 -14.80 -22.79 -13.36
N TYR A 103 -14.47 -21.90 -12.43
CA TYR A 103 -15.07 -21.84 -11.10
C TYR A 103 -16.13 -20.75 -10.95
N ILE A 104 -16.37 -19.96 -12.00
CA ILE A 104 -17.39 -18.91 -12.07
C ILE A 104 -18.59 -19.40 -12.88
N SER A 105 -18.36 -20.04 -14.04
CA SER A 105 -19.40 -20.43 -14.99
C SER A 105 -19.75 -21.93 -14.97
N ASN A 106 -19.45 -22.65 -13.88
CA ASN A 106 -19.74 -24.09 -13.82
C ASN A 106 -21.23 -24.33 -13.54
N LEU A 107 -21.97 -24.72 -14.58
CA LEU A 107 -23.40 -25.01 -14.52
C LEU A 107 -23.72 -26.29 -13.73
N ASN A 108 -22.77 -27.22 -13.61
CA ASN A 108 -22.96 -28.50 -12.90
C ASN A 108 -22.74 -28.38 -11.37
N ARG A 109 -22.75 -27.16 -10.83
CA ARG A 109 -22.38 -26.90 -9.44
C ARG A 109 -23.56 -27.11 -8.50
N LYS A 110 -23.38 -27.95 -7.48
CA LYS A 110 -24.41 -28.28 -6.49
C LYS A 110 -24.61 -27.25 -5.36
N LYS A 111 -23.68 -26.30 -5.19
CA LYS A 111 -23.69 -25.29 -4.11
C LYS A 111 -23.53 -23.89 -4.68
N GLU A 112 -24.08 -22.87 -4.03
CA GLU A 112 -23.93 -21.47 -4.47
C GLU A 112 -22.48 -20.98 -4.53
N HIS A 113 -22.22 -19.96 -5.34
CA HIS A 113 -20.90 -19.34 -5.45
C HIS A 113 -20.52 -18.60 -4.17
N LYS A 114 -19.35 -18.96 -3.60
CA LYS A 114 -18.72 -18.11 -2.59
C LYS A 114 -18.43 -16.75 -3.21
N ALA A 115 -18.53 -15.69 -2.42
CA ALA A 115 -18.15 -14.34 -2.83
C ALA A 115 -16.78 -14.31 -3.54
N LEU A 116 -16.66 -13.41 -4.53
CA LEU A 116 -15.39 -13.17 -5.22
C LEU A 116 -14.52 -12.30 -4.32
N THR A 117 -13.50 -12.93 -3.72
CA THR A 117 -12.54 -12.22 -2.87
C THR A 117 -11.29 -11.76 -3.62
N ARG A 118 -10.96 -12.44 -4.73
CA ARG A 118 -9.83 -12.12 -5.62
C ARG A 118 -10.35 -11.30 -6.80
N THR A 119 -10.18 -9.99 -6.72
CA THR A 119 -10.70 -9.01 -7.69
C THR A 119 -9.69 -8.66 -8.79
N GLY A 120 -8.43 -9.09 -8.63
CA GLY A 120 -7.34 -8.74 -9.53
C GLY A 120 -6.61 -7.49 -9.08
N CYS A 121 -6.56 -7.23 -7.77
CA CYS A 121 -5.73 -6.15 -7.24
C CYS A 121 -4.26 -6.38 -7.61
N GLU A 122 -3.59 -5.33 -8.05
CA GLU A 122 -2.19 -5.38 -8.49
C GLU A 122 -1.22 -4.87 -7.42
N ALA A 123 -1.75 -4.36 -6.30
CA ALA A 123 -0.99 -3.81 -5.19
C ALA A 123 0.06 -4.81 -4.66
N MET A 124 1.33 -4.47 -4.82
CA MET A 124 2.47 -5.31 -4.48
C MET A 124 3.64 -4.49 -3.94
N LEU A 125 4.24 -4.94 -2.83
CA LEU A 125 5.55 -4.47 -2.37
C LEU A 125 6.64 -5.47 -2.75
N ALA A 126 7.65 -5.02 -3.50
CA ALA A 126 8.88 -5.75 -3.73
C ALA A 126 10.05 -5.09 -2.97
N VAL A 127 10.78 -5.88 -2.19
CA VAL A 127 12.00 -5.46 -1.50
C VAL A 127 13.17 -6.27 -2.01
N TYR A 128 14.26 -5.56 -2.31
CA TYR A 128 15.52 -6.14 -2.76
C TYR A 128 16.55 -6.00 -1.64
N PHE A 129 17.42 -6.98 -1.50
CA PHE A 129 18.52 -6.97 -0.54
C PHE A 129 19.78 -7.22 -1.36
N ASP A 130 20.53 -6.15 -1.64
CA ASP A 130 21.80 -6.26 -2.34
C ASP A 130 22.85 -6.76 -1.34
N THR A 131 23.63 -7.76 -1.76
CA THR A 131 24.73 -8.32 -0.97
C THR A 131 26.07 -7.65 -1.28
N ASP A 132 26.13 -6.88 -2.37
CA ASP A 132 27.35 -6.30 -2.89
C ASP A 132 27.24 -4.76 -2.88
N VAL A 133 28.17 -4.13 -2.14
CA VAL A 133 28.52 -2.69 -2.16
C VAL A 133 27.85 -1.80 -1.10
N SER A 134 28.73 -1.04 -0.44
CA SER A 134 28.63 -0.18 0.74
C SER A 134 27.70 1.04 0.68
N GLU A 135 26.72 1.10 -0.22
CA GLU A 135 25.72 2.17 -0.25
C GLU A 135 24.34 1.59 -0.53
N ASN A 136 23.64 1.26 0.56
CA ASN A 136 22.31 0.67 0.55
C ASN A 136 21.28 1.58 -0.13
N GLN A 137 20.80 1.23 -1.32
CA GLN A 137 19.48 1.66 -1.77
C GLN A 137 18.70 0.50 -2.40
N PRO A 138 17.84 -0.20 -1.64
CA PRO A 138 16.91 -1.13 -2.25
C PRO A 138 15.92 -0.34 -3.11
N ILE A 139 15.98 -0.51 -4.43
CA ILE A 139 14.97 0.03 -5.35
C ILE A 139 13.65 -0.65 -5.05
N LYS A 140 12.73 0.08 -4.41
CA LYS A 140 11.41 -0.44 -4.02
C LYS A 140 10.40 -0.07 -5.09
N LYS A 141 9.73 -1.09 -5.62
CA LYS A 141 8.58 -0.89 -6.51
C LYS A 141 7.32 -1.26 -5.75
N LEU A 142 6.48 -0.25 -5.51
CA LEU A 142 5.07 -0.41 -5.24
C LEU A 142 4.35 -0.24 -6.60
N ILE A 143 3.71 -1.29 -7.09
CA ILE A 143 2.69 -1.19 -8.15
C ILE A 143 1.35 -1.40 -7.47
#